data_AF-T1CYN4-F1
#
_entry.id   AF-T1CYN4-F1
#
_cell.length_a   1.000
_cell.length_b   1.000
_cell.length_c   1.000
_cell.angle_alpha   90.00
_cell.angle_beta   90.00
_cell.angle_gamma   90.00
#
_symmetry.space_group_name_H-M   'P 1'
#
loop_
_entity.id
_entity.type
_entity.pdbx_description
1 polymer ?
#
loop_
_entity_poly.entity_id
_entity_poly.type
_entity_poly.pdbx_seq_one_letter_code
_entity_poly.pdbx_strand_id
1 'polypeptide(L)'
;MVGPQPVRVAQVQQGELNQIVTYTGIVKPWEDDMIYARVGGWVRRLDVYPGDVVHAGEVLATLDLSALEPQLETAEAGVTFWHAEFQRNRKLYDFGAISAAHFDGTRMRYQAAQAALQLARTDIGYATLRSPLNGVIAKRHVYPGVYVHKGEMML
;
A
#
# COMPACT_ATOMS: atom_id res chain seq x y z
N MET A 1 -46.41 -43.20 -69.71
CA MET A 1 -44.94 -43.25 -69.62
C MET A 1 -44.50 -42.00 -68.86
N VAL A 2 -43.88 -42.16 -67.68
CA VAL A 2 -43.41 -41.01 -66.88
C VAL A 2 -42.08 -40.54 -67.49
N GLY A 3 -42.03 -39.28 -67.94
CA GLY A 3 -40.83 -38.67 -68.48
C GLY A 3 -39.79 -38.40 -67.39
N PRO A 4 -38.49 -38.37 -67.71
CA PRO A 4 -37.43 -38.26 -66.72
C PRO A 4 -37.58 -36.98 -65.88
N GLN A 5 -37.51 -37.14 -64.56
CA GLN A 5 -37.56 -36.01 -63.63
C GLN A 5 -36.20 -35.31 -63.61
N PRO A 6 -36.12 -34.02 -63.97
CA PRO A 6 -34.88 -33.28 -63.89
C PRO A 6 -34.46 -33.13 -62.42
N VAL A 7 -33.21 -33.45 -62.13
CA VAL A 7 -32.60 -33.30 -60.80
C VAL A 7 -31.45 -32.31 -60.87
N ARG A 8 -31.24 -31.58 -59.76
CA ARG A 8 -30.13 -30.64 -59.63
C ARG A 8 -28.94 -31.39 -59.03
N VAL A 9 -27.84 -31.45 -59.77
CA VAL A 9 -26.58 -32.06 -59.31
C VAL A 9 -25.55 -30.97 -59.00
N ALA A 10 -24.64 -31.26 -58.08
CA ALA A 10 -23.47 -30.44 -57.79
C ALA A 10 -22.22 -31.34 -57.75
N GLN A 11 -21.11 -30.87 -58.31
CA GLN A 11 -19.83 -31.58 -58.20
C GLN A 11 -19.20 -31.32 -56.83
N VAL A 12 -18.72 -32.39 -56.19
CA VAL A 12 -17.96 -32.29 -54.94
C VAL A 12 -16.60 -31.67 -55.24
N GLN A 13 -16.27 -30.59 -54.53
CA GLN A 13 -14.94 -29.98 -54.55
C GLN A 13 -14.30 -30.17 -53.17
N GLN A 14 -13.06 -30.67 -53.13
CA GLN A 14 -12.26 -30.63 -51.92
C GLN A 14 -11.73 -29.20 -51.73
N GLY A 15 -11.94 -28.67 -50.53
CA GLY A 15 -11.39 -27.40 -50.09
C GLY A 15 -11.15 -27.46 -48.59
N GLU A 16 -10.30 -26.57 -48.08
CA GLU A 16 -10.07 -26.51 -46.64
C GLU A 16 -11.30 -25.94 -45.93
N LEU A 17 -11.79 -26.68 -44.94
CA LEU A 17 -12.89 -26.23 -44.09
C LEU A 17 -12.31 -25.45 -42.90
N ASN A 18 -12.26 -24.13 -43.03
CA ASN A 18 -11.91 -23.26 -41.90
C ASN A 18 -13.10 -23.16 -40.93
N GLN A 19 -13.17 -24.07 -39.96
CA GLN A 19 -14.11 -23.97 -38.84
C GLN A 19 -13.65 -22.89 -37.86
N ILE A 20 -14.22 -21.70 -38.00
CA ILE A 20 -14.07 -20.63 -36.99
C ILE A 20 -15.13 -20.87 -35.92
N VAL A 21 -14.70 -21.12 -34.68
CA VAL A 21 -15.58 -21.21 -33.52
C VAL A 21 -15.49 -19.90 -32.75
N THR A 22 -16.60 -19.17 -32.70
CA THR A 22 -16.70 -17.90 -31.97
C THR A 22 -17.20 -18.15 -30.56
N TYR A 23 -16.45 -17.67 -29.57
CA TYR A 23 -16.85 -17.67 -28.16
C TYR A 23 -16.99 -16.25 -27.64
N THR A 24 -17.96 -16.04 -26.75
CA THR A 24 -18.05 -14.80 -25.97
C THR A 24 -17.31 -15.02 -24.65
N GLY A 25 -16.41 -14.10 -24.31
CA GLY A 25 -15.65 -14.11 -23.05
C GLY A 25 -15.75 -12.76 -22.35
N ILE A 26 -15.45 -12.76 -21.05
CA ILE A 26 -15.31 -11.54 -20.25
C ILE A 26 -13.83 -11.35 -19.97
N VAL A 27 -13.30 -10.18 -20.30
CA VAL A 27 -11.93 -9.79 -19.92
C VAL A 27 -11.93 -9.39 -18.46
N LYS A 28 -11.00 -9.95 -17.69
CA LYS A 28 -10.77 -9.58 -16.29
C LYS A 28 -9.37 -8.98 -16.13
N PRO A 29 -9.19 -8.05 -15.18
CA PRO A 29 -7.86 -7.60 -14.81
C PRO A 29 -7.02 -8.78 -14.33
N TRP A 30 -5.73 -8.74 -14.65
CA TRP A 30 -4.76 -9.74 -14.19
C TRP A 30 -4.57 -9.68 -12.67
N GLU A 31 -4.55 -8.47 -12.13
CA GLU A 31 -4.39 -8.18 -10.71
C GLU A 31 -5.29 -6.99 -10.35
N ASP A 32 -5.95 -7.06 -9.20
CA ASP A 32 -6.82 -6.02 -8.64
C ASP A 32 -6.47 -5.91 -7.15
N ASP A 33 -5.91 -4.76 -6.77
CA ASP A 33 -5.44 -4.50 -5.41
C ASP A 33 -6.15 -3.28 -4.83
N MET A 34 -6.75 -3.49 -3.65
CA MET A 34 -7.49 -2.45 -2.94
C MET A 34 -6.54 -1.72 -2.01
N ILE A 35 -6.47 -0.40 -2.15
CA ILE A 35 -5.57 0.40 -1.33
C ILE A 35 -6.32 0.90 -0.10
N TYR A 36 -5.79 0.58 1.07
CA TYR A 36 -6.38 0.95 2.36
C TYR A 36 -5.55 2.03 3.07
N ALA A 37 -6.23 2.88 3.86
CA ALA A 37 -5.59 3.79 4.78
C ALA A 37 -4.87 3.01 5.90
N ARG A 38 -3.56 3.21 6.04
CA ARG A 38 -2.78 2.52 7.09
C ARG A 38 -2.73 3.28 8.42
N VAL A 39 -3.05 4.57 8.39
CA VAL A 39 -3.20 5.47 9.53
C VAL A 39 -4.46 6.30 9.36
N GLY A 40 -5.05 6.75 10.46
CA GLY A 40 -6.21 7.63 10.43
C GLY A 40 -5.80 9.10 10.27
N GLY A 41 -6.61 9.87 9.53
CA GLY A 41 -6.31 11.28 9.27
C GLY A 41 -7.28 11.91 8.27
N TRP A 42 -7.22 13.23 8.14
CA TRP A 42 -7.98 13.95 7.12
C TRP A 42 -7.30 13.79 5.75
N VAL A 43 -8.05 13.46 4.71
CA VAL A 43 -7.51 13.40 3.35
C VAL A 43 -7.21 14.81 2.87
N ARG A 44 -5.93 15.17 2.78
CA ARG A 44 -5.50 16.50 2.36
C ARG A 44 -5.57 16.65 0.84
N ARG A 45 -5.08 15.64 0.12
CA ARG A 45 -5.09 15.58 -1.35
C ARG A 45 -5.28 14.14 -1.83
N LEU A 46 -5.89 14.02 -3.00
CA LEU A 46 -6.07 12.79 -3.75
C LEU A 46 -5.96 13.16 -5.23
N ASP A 47 -4.75 12.99 -5.76
CA ASP A 47 -4.30 13.60 -7.02
C ASP A 47 -4.50 12.67 -8.23
N VAL A 48 -5.34 11.64 -8.08
CA VAL A 48 -5.64 10.65 -9.12
C VAL A 48 -7.14 10.48 -9.34
N TYR A 49 -7.53 10.11 -10.54
CA TYR A 49 -8.91 9.88 -10.98
C TYR A 49 -9.07 8.48 -11.59
N PRO A 50 -10.29 7.90 -11.57
CA PRO A 50 -10.53 6.64 -12.25
C PRO A 50 -10.16 6.72 -13.74
N GLY A 51 -9.36 5.76 -14.20
CA GLY A 51 -8.80 5.73 -15.55
C GLY A 51 -7.36 6.27 -15.65
N ASP A 52 -6.83 6.93 -14.61
CA ASP A 52 -5.44 7.40 -14.60
C ASP A 52 -4.47 6.21 -14.51
N VAL A 53 -3.40 6.30 -15.29
CA VAL A 53 -2.28 5.34 -15.26
C VAL A 53 -1.30 5.79 -14.19
N VAL A 54 -0.95 4.88 -13.28
CA VAL A 54 -0.04 5.14 -12.17
C VAL A 54 1.10 4.14 -12.14
N HIS A 55 2.24 4.57 -11.59
CA HIS A 55 3.43 3.74 -11.46
C HIS A 55 3.68 3.34 -10.01
N ALA A 56 4.38 2.22 -9.81
CA ALA A 56 4.79 1.78 -8.48
C ALA A 56 5.61 2.88 -7.77
N GLY A 57 5.21 3.22 -6.54
CA GLY A 57 5.81 4.28 -5.73
C GLY A 57 5.24 5.69 -5.96
N GLU A 58 4.42 5.88 -6.99
CA GLU A 58 3.76 7.17 -7.28
C GLU A 58 2.82 7.58 -6.14
N VAL A 59 2.83 8.86 -5.78
CA VAL A 59 1.96 9.38 -4.71
C VAL A 59 0.54 9.53 -5.24
N LEU A 60 -0.39 8.83 -4.60
CA LEU A 60 -1.81 8.85 -4.98
C LEU A 60 -2.59 9.83 -4.10
N ALA A 61 -2.30 9.81 -2.80
CA ALA A 61 -2.99 10.62 -1.81
C ALA A 61 -2.06 11.04 -0.67
N THR A 62 -2.40 12.13 -0.01
CA THR A 62 -1.72 12.57 1.22
C THR A 62 -2.75 12.85 2.30
N LEU A 63 -2.52 12.29 3.48
CA LEU A 63 -3.28 12.58 4.69
C LEU A 63 -2.64 13.77 5.44
N ASP A 64 -3.44 14.42 6.27
CA ASP A 64 -2.98 15.48 7.17
C ASP A 64 -2.07 14.90 8.26
N LEU A 65 -0.86 15.44 8.36
CA LEU A 65 0.19 15.02 9.27
C LEU A 65 0.10 15.70 10.64
N SER A 66 -0.77 16.70 10.82
CA SER A 66 -0.81 17.54 12.02
C SER A 66 -1.00 16.75 13.32
N ALA A 67 -1.65 15.59 13.26
CA ALA A 67 -1.83 14.70 14.42
C ALA A 67 -0.64 13.76 14.67
N LEU A 68 0.20 13.50 13.65
CA LEU A 68 1.34 12.58 13.70
C LEU A 68 2.66 13.30 14.00
N GLU A 69 2.81 14.56 13.58
CA GLU A 69 4.00 15.37 13.85
C GLU A 69 4.33 15.49 15.35
N PRO A 70 3.37 15.79 16.26
CA PRO A 70 3.67 15.85 17.69
C PRO A 70 4.07 14.50 18.28
N GLN A 71 3.57 13.40 17.71
CA GLN A 71 3.91 12.05 18.15
C GLN A 71 5.36 11.71 17.77
N LEU A 72 5.78 12.10 16.55
CA LEU A 72 7.17 11.99 16.14
C LEU A 72 8.08 12.82 17.05
N GLU A 73 7.74 14.09 17.27
CA GLU A 73 8.54 14.97 18.12
C GLU A 73 8.71 14.41 19.55
N THR A 74 7.61 13.90 20.12
CA THR A 74 7.63 13.25 21.45
C THR A 74 8.54 12.01 21.45
N ALA A 75 8.48 11.18 20.41
CA ALA A 75 9.32 9.99 20.30
C ALA A 75 10.81 10.34 20.11
N GLU A 76 11.12 11.38 19.32
CA GLU A 76 12.48 11.89 19.12
C GLU A 76 13.07 12.46 20.43
N ALA A 77 12.27 13.22 21.18
CA ALA A 77 12.65 13.70 22.50
C ALA A 77 12.91 12.53 23.47
N GLY A 78 12.06 11.50 23.45
CA GLY A 78 12.22 10.29 24.24
C GLY A 78 13.52 9.55 23.94
N VAL A 79 13.85 9.34 22.66
CA VAL A 79 15.12 8.73 22.23
C VAL A 79 16.30 9.56 22.71
N THR A 80 16.24 10.88 22.53
CA THR A 80 17.31 11.80 22.94
C THR A 80 17.57 11.71 24.44
N PHE A 81 16.52 11.72 25.26
CA PHE A 81 16.62 11.60 26.71
C PHE A 81 17.23 10.25 27.13
N TRP A 82 16.66 9.13 26.67
CA TRP A 82 17.14 7.81 27.07
C TRP A 82 18.52 7.48 26.49
N HIS A 83 18.90 8.07 25.36
CA HIS A 83 20.26 7.98 24.85
C HIS A 83 21.26 8.64 25.80
N ALA A 84 20.97 9.86 26.27
CA ALA A 84 21.83 10.56 27.22
C ALA A 84 21.99 9.78 28.53
N GLU A 85 20.88 9.26 29.08
CA GLU A 85 20.89 8.41 30.28
C GLU A 85 21.71 7.14 30.07
N PHE A 86 21.53 6.45 28.94
CA PHE A 86 22.29 5.24 28.59
C PHE A 86 23.79 5.54 28.49
N GLN A 87 24.19 6.63 27.83
CA GLN A 87 25.60 7.01 27.71
C GLN A 87 26.22 7.37 29.07
N ARG A 88 25.48 8.05 29.95
CA ARG A 88 25.93 8.35 31.31
C ARG A 88 26.11 7.07 32.12
N ASN A 89 25.09 6.20 32.11
CA ASN A 89 25.10 4.96 32.89
C ASN A 89 26.13 3.96 32.37
N ARG A 90 26.40 3.93 31.06
CA ARG A 90 27.51 3.15 30.50
C ARG A 90 28.84 3.52 31.15
N LYS A 91 29.17 4.81 31.20
CA LYS A 91 30.40 5.28 31.86
C LYS A 91 30.43 4.88 33.33
N LEU A 92 29.34 5.11 34.06
CA LEU A 92 29.27 4.74 35.49
C LEU A 92 29.41 3.23 35.72
N TYR A 93 28.86 2.40 34.83
CA TYR A 93 29.02 0.96 34.88
C TYR A 93 30.46 0.53 34.62
N ASP A 94 31.12 1.13 33.62
CA ASP A 94 32.52 0.90 33.30
C ASP A 94 33.45 1.27 34.48
N PHE A 95 33.08 2.28 35.27
CA PHE A 95 33.76 2.66 36.52
C PHE A 95 33.35 1.84 37.76
N GLY A 96 32.43 0.88 37.63
CA GLY A 96 31.93 0.06 38.75
C GLY A 96 31.01 0.80 39.74
N ALA A 97 30.51 1.98 39.38
CA ALA A 97 29.69 2.85 40.23
C ALA A 97 28.19 2.48 40.24
N ILE A 98 27.73 1.65 39.31
CA ILE A 98 26.35 1.15 39.25
C ILE A 98 26.32 -0.36 38.96
N SER A 99 25.21 -1.01 39.30
CA SER A 99 25.02 -2.45 39.04
C SER A 99 24.70 -2.76 37.58
N ALA A 100 24.99 -4.00 37.15
CA ALA A 100 24.62 -4.51 35.82
C ALA A 100 23.12 -4.39 35.56
N ALA A 101 22.29 -4.74 36.55
CA ALA A 101 20.83 -4.63 36.46
C ALA A 101 20.37 -3.18 36.21
N HIS A 102 21.03 -2.18 36.81
CA HIS A 102 20.72 -0.77 36.57
C HIS A 102 21.11 -0.34 35.15
N PHE A 103 22.31 -0.72 34.70
CA PHE A 103 22.78 -0.45 33.34
C PHE A 103 21.87 -1.09 32.28
N ASP A 104 21.54 -2.36 32.44
CA ASP A 104 20.64 -3.10 31.55
C ASP A 104 19.25 -2.47 31.51
N GLY A 105 18.73 -2.03 32.67
CA GLY A 105 17.46 -1.31 32.73
C GLY A 105 17.44 -0.03 31.88
N THR A 106 18.51 0.77 31.92
CA THR A 106 18.63 1.98 31.08
C THR A 106 18.80 1.61 29.60
N ARG A 107 19.58 0.57 29.29
CA ARG A 107 19.74 0.08 27.91
C ARG A 107 18.41 -0.34 27.31
N MET A 108 17.58 -1.10 28.05
CA MET A 108 16.27 -1.54 27.59
C MET A 108 15.32 -0.35 27.36
N ARG A 109 15.35 0.66 28.24
CA ARG A 109 14.54 1.89 28.05
C ARG A 109 14.96 2.67 26.81
N TYR A 110 16.26 2.76 26.53
CA TYR A 110 16.75 3.36 25.28
C TYR A 110 16.28 2.59 24.05
N GLN A 111 16.36 1.26 24.06
CA GLN A 111 15.86 0.41 22.97
C GLN A 111 14.33 0.57 22.78
N ALA A 112 13.57 0.66 23.86
CA ALA A 112 12.13 0.88 23.79
C ALA A 112 11.79 2.25 23.17
N ALA A 113 12.54 3.30 23.53
CA ALA A 113 12.39 4.62 22.93
C ALA A 113 12.72 4.61 21.43
N GLN A 114 13.77 3.90 21.00
CA GLN A 114 14.10 3.74 19.58
C GLN A 114 12.97 3.05 18.81
N ALA A 115 12.36 2.02 19.39
CA ALA A 115 11.23 1.33 18.79
C ALA A 115 10.00 2.26 18.64
N ALA A 116 9.71 3.09 19.64
CA ALA A 116 8.65 4.09 19.57
C ALA A 116 8.89 5.13 18.47
N LEU A 117 10.13 5.60 18.31
CA LEU A 117 10.51 6.50 17.22
C LEU A 117 10.33 5.85 15.85
N GLN A 118 10.75 4.60 15.70
CA GLN A 118 10.59 3.87 14.44
C GLN A 118 9.11 3.72 14.06
N LEU A 119 8.24 3.47 15.05
CA LEU A 119 6.79 3.39 14.83
C LEU A 119 6.24 4.74 14.36
N ALA A 120 6.54 5.84 15.06
CA ALA A 120 6.07 7.17 14.70
C ALA A 120 6.52 7.59 13.28
N ARG A 121 7.77 7.27 12.89
CA ARG A 121 8.27 7.49 11.52
C ARG A 121 7.52 6.67 10.48
N THR A 122 7.20 5.44 10.81
CA THR A 122 6.44 4.53 9.93
C THR A 122 5.02 5.06 9.71
N ASP A 123 4.37 5.53 10.77
CA ASP A 123 3.02 6.10 10.72
C ASP A 123 2.98 7.38 9.87
N ILE A 124 3.99 8.25 9.97
CA ILE A 124 4.14 9.41 9.07
C ILE A 124 4.35 8.98 7.62
N GLY A 125 5.16 7.95 7.38
CA GLY A 125 5.34 7.37 6.05
C GLY A 125 4.02 6.89 5.44
N TYR A 126 3.16 6.29 6.27
CA TYR A 126 1.83 5.82 5.88
C TYR A 126 0.80 6.91 5.61
N ALA A 127 1.03 8.14 6.05
CA ALA A 127 0.18 9.27 5.68
C ALA A 127 0.35 9.68 4.21
N THR A 128 1.43 9.25 3.54
CA THR A 128 1.56 9.37 2.09
C THR A 128 1.20 8.04 1.43
N LEU A 129 0.05 7.99 0.79
CA LEU A 129 -0.42 6.81 0.06
C LEU A 129 0.29 6.73 -1.29
N ARG A 130 0.93 5.59 -1.55
CA ARG A 130 1.67 5.32 -2.80
C ARG A 130 1.14 4.06 -3.48
N SER A 131 1.23 4.02 -4.81
CA SER A 131 0.86 2.83 -5.56
C SER A 131 1.84 1.69 -5.28
N PRO A 132 1.39 0.47 -4.96
CA PRO A 132 2.28 -0.69 -4.81
C PRO A 132 2.75 -1.26 -6.17
N LEU A 133 2.01 -0.98 -7.25
CA LEU A 133 2.20 -1.57 -8.57
C LEU A 133 1.98 -0.55 -9.69
N ASN A 134 2.39 -0.91 -10.90
CA ASN A 134 2.04 -0.16 -12.11
C ASN A 134 0.64 -0.59 -12.56
N GLY A 135 -0.27 0.33 -12.79
CA GLY A 135 -1.65 -0.02 -13.10
C GLY A 135 -2.51 1.18 -13.47
N VAL A 136 -3.82 0.96 -13.43
CA VAL A 136 -4.83 1.98 -13.70
C VAL A 136 -5.76 2.09 -12.50
N ILE A 137 -6.08 3.31 -12.09
CA ILE A 137 -7.02 3.53 -10.99
C ILE A 137 -8.42 3.07 -11.42
N ALA A 138 -8.94 2.04 -10.78
CA ALA A 138 -10.28 1.52 -11.07
C ALA A 138 -11.38 2.42 -10.49
N LYS A 139 -11.24 2.82 -9.21
CA LYS A 139 -12.23 3.61 -8.50
C LYS A 139 -11.60 4.45 -7.39
N ARG A 140 -12.34 5.46 -6.94
CA ARG A 140 -12.06 6.21 -5.71
C ARG A 140 -13.16 5.94 -4.70
N HIS A 141 -12.77 5.61 -3.48
CA HIS A 141 -13.70 5.41 -2.36
C HIS A 141 -13.80 6.63 -1.45
N VAL A 142 -12.82 7.54 -1.50
CA VAL A 142 -12.74 8.74 -0.67
C VAL A 142 -12.46 10.02 -1.47
N TYR A 143 -12.63 11.18 -0.83
CA TYR A 143 -12.42 12.51 -1.41
C TYR A 143 -11.62 13.42 -0.47
N PRO A 144 -10.89 14.42 -0.99
CA PRO A 144 -10.25 15.43 -0.14
C PRO A 144 -11.25 16.09 0.82
N GLY A 145 -10.83 16.27 2.06
CA GLY A 145 -11.65 16.87 3.13
C GLY A 145 -12.42 15.88 3.99
N VAL A 146 -12.42 14.57 3.68
CA VAL A 146 -13.01 13.55 4.56
C VAL A 146 -11.99 13.02 5.57
N TYR A 147 -12.46 12.61 6.74
CA TYR A 147 -11.63 11.88 7.71
C TYR A 147 -11.72 10.39 7.41
N VAL A 148 -10.57 9.71 7.39
CA VAL A 148 -10.49 8.25 7.19
C VAL A 148 -9.92 7.56 8.41
N HIS A 149 -10.40 6.36 8.68
CA HIS A 149 -9.87 5.49 9.72
C HIS A 149 -8.86 4.49 9.16
N LYS A 150 -8.00 3.96 10.04
CA LYS A 150 -7.11 2.86 9.68
C LYS A 150 -7.93 1.65 9.22
N GLY A 151 -7.60 1.11 8.05
CA GLY A 151 -8.30 -0.01 7.40
C GLY A 151 -9.41 0.42 6.45
N GLU A 152 -9.66 1.72 6.29
CA GLU A 152 -10.68 2.21 5.36
C GLU A 152 -10.20 2.14 3.90
N MET A 153 -11.10 1.77 2.99
CA MET A 153 -10.81 1.67 1.55
C MET A 153 -10.64 3.06 0.95
N MET A 154 -9.56 3.26 0.21
CA MET A 154 -9.21 4.55 -0.39
C MET A 154 -9.39 4.52 -1.91
N LEU A 155 -8.81 3.52 -2.57
CA LEU A 155 -8.80 3.32 -4.02
C LEU A 155 -9.12 1.86 -4.32
#